data_AF-A0A7J3U9D5-F1
#
_entry.id   AF-A0A7J3U9D5-F1
#
_cell.length_a   1.000
_cell.length_b   1.000
_cell.length_c   1.000
_cell.angle_alpha   90.00
_cell.angle_beta   90.00
_cell.angle_gamma   90.00
#
_symmetry.space_group_name_H-M   'P 1'
#
loop_
_entity.id
_entity.type
_entity.pdbx_description
1 polymer ?
#
loop_
_entity_poly.entity_id
_entity_poly.type
_entity_poly.pdbx_seq_one_letter_code
_entity_poly.pdbx_strand_id
1 'polypeptide(L)'
;MHQDLDELTQRVIDRLKQLDVKTLEGFHVVLLPDFFLDHIVSLKGFDDVLVRMRRVYNRGGGNIPVDNQFLTSGGNAANTAKNLSKLGVSTHFIGKTDGLGGELIRFFLEKEGVDVAGVKTDGKLAKTVAVEFDGHNIMFSDPGSVADFGFDAFDDKDLEVIGS
;
A
#
# COMPACT_ATOMS: atom_id res chain seq x y z
N MET A 1 17.82 3.21 24.31
CA MET A 1 16.91 3.48 23.18
C MET A 1 17.51 3.11 21.83
N HIS A 2 18.66 3.68 21.39
CA HIS A 2 19.29 3.22 20.13
C HIS A 2 19.87 1.79 20.22
N GLN A 3 20.53 1.42 21.32
CA GLN A 3 21.06 0.06 21.51
C GLN A 3 19.97 -1.04 21.53
N ASP A 4 18.78 -0.73 22.04
CA ASP A 4 17.67 -1.70 22.14
C ASP A 4 17.05 -2.02 20.77
N LEU A 5 17.05 -1.04 19.85
CA LEU A 5 16.50 -1.21 18.51
C LEU A 5 17.44 -2.03 17.62
N ASP A 6 18.75 -1.83 17.78
CA ASP A 6 19.77 -2.59 17.05
C ASP A 6 19.77 -4.06 17.50
N GLU A 7 19.63 -4.32 18.80
CA GLU A 7 19.51 -5.66 19.34
C GLU A 7 18.23 -6.36 18.87
N LEU A 8 17.09 -5.66 18.89
CA LEU A 8 15.82 -6.20 18.39
C LEU A 8 15.90 -6.53 16.89
N THR A 9 16.50 -5.63 16.10
CA THR A 9 16.70 -5.83 14.66
C THR A 9 17.56 -7.06 14.41
N GLN A 10 18.66 -7.22 15.13
CA GLN A 10 19.53 -8.38 15.01
C GLN A 10 18.79 -9.68 15.36
N ARG A 11 17.99 -9.67 16.43
CA ARG A 11 17.16 -10.83 16.82
C ARG A 11 16.15 -11.22 15.74
N VAL A 12 15.51 -10.25 15.10
CA VAL A 12 14.59 -10.50 13.99
C VAL A 12 15.34 -11.11 12.81
N ILE A 13 16.49 -10.53 12.42
CA ILE A 13 17.33 -11.07 11.35
C ILE A 13 17.74 -12.52 11.63
N ASP A 14 18.14 -12.82 12.85
CA ASP A 14 18.57 -14.17 13.23
C ASP A 14 17.40 -15.17 13.17
N ARG A 15 16.19 -14.74 13.56
CA ARG A 15 14.97 -15.55 13.38
C ARG A 15 14.63 -15.76 11.92
N LEU A 16 14.72 -14.73 11.08
CA LEU A 16 14.47 -14.84 9.64
C LEU A 16 15.46 -15.79 8.96
N LYS A 17 16.74 -15.77 9.37
CA LYS A 17 17.76 -16.72 8.86
C LYS A 17 17.51 -18.17 9.27
N GLN A 18 16.74 -18.39 10.35
CA GLN A 18 16.34 -19.72 10.80
C GLN A 18 15.11 -20.25 10.05
N LEU A 19 14.40 -19.40 9.29
CA LEU A 19 13.29 -19.85 8.46
C LEU A 19 13.83 -20.67 7.29
N ASP A 20 13.47 -21.95 7.26
CA ASP A 20 13.64 -22.78 6.07
C ASP A 20 12.44 -22.54 5.15
N VAL A 21 12.67 -21.86 4.03
CA VAL A 21 11.64 -21.56 3.02
C VAL A 21 10.94 -22.83 2.53
N LYS A 22 11.61 -23.98 2.56
CA LYS A 22 10.98 -25.27 2.21
C LYS A 22 9.87 -25.68 3.17
N THR A 23 9.91 -25.22 4.42
CA THR A 23 8.82 -25.47 5.38
C THR A 23 7.58 -24.61 5.12
N LEU A 24 7.70 -23.62 4.21
CA LEU A 24 6.59 -22.81 3.71
C LEU A 24 6.01 -23.37 2.40
N GLU A 25 6.56 -24.45 1.85
CA GLU A 25 5.99 -25.12 0.67
C GLU A 25 4.56 -25.61 1.00
N GLY A 26 3.57 -25.05 0.31
CA GLY A 26 2.15 -25.33 0.54
C GLY A 26 1.45 -24.39 1.53
N PHE A 27 2.18 -23.46 2.17
CA PHE A 27 1.59 -22.37 2.94
C PHE A 27 1.41 -21.14 2.05
N HIS A 28 0.16 -20.77 1.79
CA HIS A 28 -0.16 -19.51 1.12
C HIS A 28 -1.04 -18.61 2.00
N VAL A 29 -1.04 -17.33 1.65
CA VAL A 29 -1.84 -16.32 2.33
C VAL A 29 -2.62 -15.53 1.29
N VAL A 30 -3.92 -15.39 1.51
CA VAL A 30 -4.80 -14.54 0.70
C VAL A 30 -5.03 -13.22 1.43
N LEU A 31 -4.73 -12.11 0.77
CA LEU A 31 -4.82 -10.77 1.32
C LEU A 31 -5.88 -9.97 0.58
N LEU A 32 -6.74 -9.31 1.35
CA LEU A 32 -7.97 -8.66 0.91
C LEU A 32 -8.21 -7.38 1.73
N PRO A 33 -8.88 -6.35 1.20
CA PRO A 33 -9.04 -6.04 -0.23
C PRO A 33 -8.19 -4.83 -0.67
N ASP A 34 -7.45 -4.22 0.25
CA ASP A 34 -7.02 -2.85 0.10
C ASP A 34 -5.67 -2.68 -0.61
N PHE A 35 -5.74 -1.98 -1.74
CA PHE A 35 -4.62 -1.39 -2.45
C PHE A 35 -4.92 0.09 -2.64
N PHE A 36 -3.99 0.96 -2.27
CA PHE A 36 -4.06 2.40 -2.50
C PHE A 36 -2.90 2.87 -3.36
N LEU A 37 -3.14 3.83 -4.26
CA LEU A 37 -2.08 4.65 -4.82
C LEU A 37 -1.82 5.82 -3.85
N ASP A 38 -0.67 5.80 -3.19
CA ASP A 38 -0.28 6.83 -2.24
C ASP A 38 0.59 7.88 -2.94
N HIS A 39 0.15 9.14 -2.91
CA HIS A 39 0.89 10.31 -3.31
C HIS A 39 1.41 11.03 -2.06
N ILE A 40 2.72 10.94 -1.85
CA ILE A 40 3.38 11.56 -0.71
C ILE A 40 3.91 12.93 -1.12
N VAL A 41 3.63 13.94 -0.30
CA VAL A 41 4.12 15.32 -0.46
C VAL A 41 4.81 15.74 0.84
N SER A 42 6.13 15.93 0.80
CA SER A 42 6.90 16.31 1.98
C SER A 42 7.05 17.83 2.08
N LEU A 43 6.68 18.39 3.22
CA LEU A 43 6.73 19.82 3.54
C LEU A 43 7.38 20.03 4.91
N LYS A 44 7.82 21.27 5.17
CA LYS A 44 8.40 21.70 6.45
C LYS A 44 7.64 22.89 6.97
N GLY A 45 7.46 22.97 8.28
CA GLY A 45 6.79 24.10 8.92
C GLY A 45 5.31 24.14 8.58
N PHE A 46 4.50 23.40 9.34
CA PHE A 46 3.06 23.30 9.15
C PHE A 46 2.37 24.68 9.04
N ASP A 47 2.66 25.60 9.97
CA ASP A 47 2.06 26.95 9.99
C ASP A 47 2.48 27.79 8.79
N ASP A 48 3.75 27.72 8.36
CA ASP A 48 4.26 28.45 7.20
C ASP A 48 3.55 27.98 5.91
N VAL A 49 3.29 26.68 5.80
CA VAL A 49 2.53 26.12 4.68
C VAL A 49 1.09 26.60 4.70
N LEU A 50 0.43 26.66 5.86
CA LEU A 50 -0.93 27.21 5.96
C LEU A 50 -0.99 28.67 5.51
N VAL A 51 0.01 29.49 5.88
CA VAL A 51 0.12 30.88 5.41
C VAL A 51 0.31 30.94 3.89
N ARG A 52 1.16 30.08 3.32
CA ARG A 52 1.37 29.97 1.86
C ARG A 52 0.07 29.55 1.16
N MET A 53 -0.62 28.52 1.65
CA MET A 53 -1.88 28.05 1.09
C MET A 53 -2.95 29.14 1.10
N ARG A 54 -3.11 29.86 2.22
CA ARG A 54 -4.02 31.00 2.32
C ARG A 54 -3.70 32.08 1.29
N ARG A 55 -2.41 32.41 1.11
CA ARG A 55 -1.96 33.40 0.11
C ARG A 55 -2.31 32.95 -1.31
N VAL A 56 -2.07 31.68 -1.65
CA VAL A 56 -2.38 31.10 -2.96
C VAL A 56 -3.89 31.09 -3.21
N TYR A 57 -4.69 30.70 -2.23
CA TYR A 57 -6.15 30.73 -2.33
C TYR A 57 -6.67 32.17 -2.57
N ASN A 58 -6.22 33.14 -1.76
CA ASN A 58 -6.71 34.52 -1.82
C ASN A 58 -6.39 35.24 -3.14
N ARG A 59 -5.34 34.84 -3.86
CA ARG A 59 -5.01 35.40 -5.18
C ARG A 59 -5.71 34.67 -6.34
N GLY A 60 -6.63 33.75 -6.06
CA GLY A 60 -7.36 32.97 -7.07
C GLY A 60 -6.68 31.68 -7.53
N GLY A 61 -5.66 31.20 -6.80
CA GLY A 61 -4.97 29.94 -7.07
C GLY A 61 -3.48 30.08 -7.40
N GLY A 62 -2.91 28.98 -7.90
CA GLY A 62 -1.52 28.89 -8.35
C GLY A 62 -0.74 27.76 -7.69
N ASN A 63 0.58 27.78 -7.88
CA ASN A 63 1.47 26.71 -7.44
C ASN A 63 2.10 26.99 -6.06
N ILE A 64 2.30 25.93 -5.27
CA ILE A 64 3.16 25.89 -4.09
C ILE A 64 4.29 24.91 -4.41
N PRO A 65 5.49 25.39 -4.76
CA PRO A 65 6.63 24.49 -4.98
C PRO A 65 6.94 23.69 -3.72
N VAL A 66 7.21 22.40 -3.91
CA VAL A 66 7.58 21.44 -2.89
C VAL A 66 8.91 20.80 -3.27
N ASP A 67 9.71 20.43 -2.27
CA ASP A 67 11.05 19.88 -2.52
C ASP A 67 11.01 18.42 -2.96
N ASN A 68 10.04 17.65 -2.45
CA ASN A 68 9.90 16.23 -2.74
C ASN A 68 8.44 15.81 -2.79
N GLN A 69 8.09 15.03 -3.82
CA GLN A 69 6.83 14.32 -3.93
C GLN A 69 7.04 13.05 -4.76
N PHE A 70 6.32 11.98 -4.43
CA PHE A 70 6.43 10.71 -5.15
C PHE A 70 5.16 9.87 -5.01
N LEU A 71 5.01 8.89 -5.90
CA LEU A 71 3.94 7.90 -5.87
C LEU A 71 4.48 6.56 -5.36
N THR A 72 3.70 5.88 -4.52
CA THR A 72 3.99 4.53 -4.05
C THR A 72 2.72 3.70 -3.91
N SER A 73 2.87 2.39 -3.73
CA SER A 73 1.79 1.52 -3.29
C SER A 73 1.54 1.69 -1.79
N GLY A 74 0.27 1.72 -1.43
CA GLY A 74 -0.26 1.66 -0.07
C GLY A 74 -1.34 0.60 0.05
N GLY A 75 -2.02 0.58 1.21
CA GLY A 75 -2.98 -0.46 1.57
C GLY A 75 -2.31 -1.55 2.41
N ASN A 76 -2.94 -1.91 3.52
CA ASN A 76 -2.38 -2.86 4.48
C ASN A 76 -2.31 -4.26 3.90
N ALA A 77 -3.34 -4.72 3.19
CA ALA A 77 -3.35 -6.00 2.49
C ALA A 77 -2.26 -6.05 1.42
N ALA A 78 -2.19 -5.03 0.55
CA ALA A 78 -1.16 -4.94 -0.48
C ALA A 78 0.27 -4.94 0.10
N ASN A 79 0.53 -4.13 1.12
CA ASN A 79 1.83 -4.09 1.79
C ASN A 79 2.19 -5.42 2.46
N THR A 80 1.20 -6.09 3.06
CA THR A 80 1.39 -7.39 3.71
C THR A 80 1.70 -8.47 2.67
N ALA A 81 0.91 -8.56 1.59
CA ALA A 81 1.13 -9.50 0.50
C ALA A 81 2.54 -9.34 -0.11
N LYS A 82 2.91 -8.10 -0.46
CA LYS A 82 4.22 -7.78 -1.00
C LYS A 82 5.36 -8.20 -0.08
N ASN A 83 5.27 -7.89 1.21
CA ASN A 83 6.36 -8.20 2.15
C ASN A 83 6.45 -9.70 2.46
N LEU A 84 5.33 -10.40 2.57
CA LEU A 84 5.31 -11.86 2.74
C LEU A 84 5.85 -12.57 1.50
N SER A 85 5.49 -12.11 0.30
CA SER A 85 6.05 -12.61 -0.97
C SER A 85 7.58 -12.50 -1.00
N LYS A 86 8.13 -11.37 -0.56
CA LYS A 86 9.60 -11.16 -0.46
C LYS A 86 10.28 -12.11 0.52
N LEU A 87 9.54 -12.66 1.48
CA LEU A 87 10.04 -13.68 2.42
C LEU A 87 9.87 -15.11 1.88
N GLY A 88 9.38 -15.28 0.64
CA GLY A 88 9.18 -16.58 0.00
C GLY A 88 7.84 -17.25 0.32
N VAL A 89 6.91 -16.54 0.97
CA VAL A 89 5.56 -17.04 1.20
C VAL A 89 4.74 -16.88 -0.08
N SER A 90 4.00 -17.92 -0.49
CA SER A 90 3.05 -17.80 -1.61
C SER A 90 1.92 -16.84 -1.20
N THR A 91 1.73 -15.76 -1.94
CA THR A 91 0.72 -14.75 -1.58
C THR A 91 -0.19 -14.45 -2.74
N HIS A 92 -1.48 -14.30 -2.44
CA HIS A 92 -2.51 -13.93 -3.39
C HIS A 92 -3.13 -12.62 -2.92
N PHE A 93 -3.27 -11.66 -3.82
CA PHE A 93 -3.99 -10.43 -3.58
C PHE A 93 -5.28 -10.42 -4.39
N ILE A 94 -6.39 -10.25 -3.68
CA ILE A 94 -7.72 -10.15 -4.26
C ILE A 94 -8.26 -8.77 -3.90
N GLY A 95 -8.71 -8.03 -4.91
CA GLY A 95 -9.17 -6.66 -4.72
C GLY A 95 -9.92 -6.13 -5.93
N LYS A 96 -10.48 -4.93 -5.82
CA LYS A 96 -11.24 -4.28 -6.90
C LYS A 96 -10.74 -2.86 -7.11
N THR A 97 -10.51 -2.50 -8.36
CA THR A 97 -9.95 -1.20 -8.77
C THR A 97 -10.37 -0.89 -10.22
N ASP A 98 -9.86 0.18 -10.81
CA ASP A 98 -10.05 0.47 -12.24
C ASP A 98 -8.89 -0.09 -13.10
N GLY A 99 -8.93 0.14 -14.41
CA GLY A 99 -7.89 -0.32 -15.33
C GLY A 99 -6.49 0.22 -15.02
N LEU A 100 -6.36 1.48 -14.60
CA LEU A 100 -5.06 2.05 -14.20
C LEU A 100 -4.56 1.39 -12.91
N GLY A 101 -5.46 1.22 -11.94
CA GLY A 101 -5.15 0.51 -10.71
C GLY A 101 -4.68 -0.92 -10.94
N GLY A 102 -5.26 -1.63 -11.92
CA GLY A 102 -4.80 -2.96 -12.32
C GLY A 102 -3.34 -2.97 -12.79
N GLU A 103 -2.94 -2.00 -13.62
CA GLU A 103 -1.53 -1.86 -14.04
C GLU A 103 -0.60 -1.50 -12.89
N LEU A 104 -1.05 -0.63 -11.98
CA LEU A 104 -0.27 -0.26 -10.80
C LEU A 104 -0.09 -1.45 -9.85
N ILE A 105 -1.13 -2.27 -9.66
CA ILE A 105 -1.05 -3.50 -8.88
C ILE A 105 -0.04 -4.47 -9.50
N ARG A 106 -0.10 -4.73 -10.81
CA ARG A 106 0.93 -5.55 -11.49
C ARG A 106 2.33 -4.98 -11.28
N PHE A 107 2.48 -3.67 -11.45
CA PHE A 107 3.75 -3.00 -11.28
C PHE A 107 4.27 -3.04 -9.84
N PHE A 108 3.43 -3.02 -8.80
CA PHE A 108 3.89 -2.95 -7.41
C PHE A 108 3.89 -4.29 -6.66
N LEU A 109 2.98 -5.21 -7.01
CA LEU A 109 2.74 -6.47 -6.32
C LEU A 109 3.22 -7.66 -7.15
N GLU A 110 2.76 -7.80 -8.39
CA GLU A 110 3.08 -8.97 -9.23
C GLU A 110 4.59 -9.08 -9.49
N LYS A 111 5.27 -7.97 -9.75
CA LYS A 111 6.75 -7.95 -9.89
C LYS A 111 7.49 -8.46 -8.65
N GLU A 112 6.84 -8.42 -7.48
CA GLU A 112 7.41 -8.85 -6.19
C GLU A 112 6.98 -10.30 -5.86
N GLY A 113 6.32 -11.01 -6.78
CA GLY A 113 5.93 -12.41 -6.64
C GLY A 113 4.52 -12.66 -6.10
N VAL A 114 3.71 -11.61 -5.92
CA VAL A 114 2.31 -11.74 -5.48
C VAL A 114 1.43 -12.17 -6.66
N ASP A 115 0.61 -13.20 -6.48
CA ASP A 115 -0.43 -13.55 -7.44
C ASP A 115 -1.58 -12.54 -7.38
N VAL A 116 -1.90 -11.93 -8.51
CA VAL A 116 -2.91 -10.86 -8.64
C VAL A 116 -4.09 -11.29 -9.53
N ALA A 117 -4.25 -12.59 -9.80
CA ALA A 117 -5.31 -13.09 -10.67
C ALA A 117 -6.73 -12.73 -10.18
N GLY A 118 -6.91 -12.56 -8.86
CA GLY A 118 -8.18 -12.15 -8.25
C GLY A 118 -8.42 -10.64 -8.25
N VAL A 119 -7.68 -9.84 -9.01
CA VAL A 119 -7.90 -8.39 -9.13
C VAL A 119 -8.95 -8.08 -10.19
N LYS A 120 -10.03 -7.39 -9.77
CA LYS A 120 -11.10 -6.91 -10.64
C LYS A 120 -10.84 -5.46 -11.04
N THR A 121 -11.03 -5.14 -12.32
CA THR A 121 -10.71 -3.82 -12.91
C THR A 121 -11.95 -3.01 -13.33
N ASP A 122 -13.13 -3.45 -12.90
CA ASP A 122 -14.44 -2.83 -13.15
C ASP A 122 -14.89 -1.89 -12.01
N GLY A 123 -13.97 -1.47 -11.14
CA GLY A 123 -14.20 -0.62 -9.98
C GLY A 123 -13.57 0.77 -10.12
N LYS A 124 -13.13 1.32 -8.98
CA LYS A 124 -12.48 2.63 -8.85
C LYS A 124 -11.20 2.51 -8.05
N LEU A 125 -10.10 3.09 -8.54
CA LEU A 125 -8.84 3.13 -7.82
C LEU A 125 -8.97 3.93 -6.51
N ALA A 126 -8.60 3.27 -5.41
CA ALA A 126 -8.38 3.91 -4.13
C ALA A 126 -7.06 4.67 -4.15
N LYS A 127 -7.07 5.88 -3.57
CA LYS A 127 -5.91 6.78 -3.59
C LYS A 127 -5.84 7.60 -2.32
N THR A 128 -4.62 7.90 -1.89
CA THR A 128 -4.38 8.78 -0.76
C THR A 128 -3.38 9.85 -1.15
N VAL A 129 -3.65 11.09 -0.78
CA VAL A 129 -2.62 12.13 -0.72
C VAL A 129 -2.20 12.28 0.73
N ALA A 130 -0.94 11.96 1.03
CA ALA A 130 -0.38 12.17 2.36
C ALA A 130 0.55 13.39 2.32
N VAL A 131 0.20 14.41 3.08
CA VAL A 131 1.04 15.60 3.27
C VAL A 131 1.79 15.44 4.58
N GLU A 132 3.11 15.37 4.48
CA GLU A 132 3.99 15.10 5.63
C GLU A 132 4.66 16.39 6.11
N PHE A 133 4.63 16.60 7.42
CA PHE A 133 5.25 17.73 8.12
C PHE A 133 6.02 17.21 9.33
N ASP A 134 7.33 17.41 9.36
CA ASP A 134 8.14 17.25 10.58
C ASP A 134 7.90 15.92 11.33
N GLY A 135 7.70 14.81 10.59
CA GLY A 135 7.44 13.48 11.13
C GLY A 135 5.96 13.10 11.36
N HIS A 136 5.04 14.00 11.05
CA HIS A 136 3.59 13.78 11.09
C HIS A 136 3.01 13.76 9.68
N ASN A 137 1.90 13.04 9.47
CA ASN A 137 1.20 13.04 8.18
C ASN A 137 -0.27 13.45 8.34
N ILE A 138 -0.80 14.10 7.31
CA ILE A 138 -2.21 14.39 7.13
C ILE A 138 -2.63 13.72 5.83
N MET A 139 -3.58 12.79 5.93
CA MET A 139 -4.00 11.96 4.80
C MET A 139 -5.37 12.39 4.30
N PHE A 140 -5.46 12.59 2.99
CA PHE A 140 -6.70 12.77 2.26
C PHE A 140 -6.94 11.52 1.43
N SER A 141 -7.86 10.67 1.89
CA SER A 141 -8.13 9.39 1.26
C SER A 141 -9.43 9.40 0.48
N ASP A 142 -9.37 8.88 -0.74
CA ASP A 142 -10.50 8.48 -1.56
C ASP A 142 -10.47 6.95 -1.66
N PRO A 143 -11.31 6.24 -0.89
CA PRO A 143 -11.24 4.78 -0.77
C PRO A 143 -11.66 4.04 -2.05
N GLY A 144 -12.23 4.70 -3.06
CA GLY A 144 -12.64 4.03 -4.30
C GLY A 144 -13.48 2.77 -4.04
N SER A 145 -13.16 1.68 -4.74
CA SER A 145 -13.83 0.38 -4.59
C SER A 145 -13.42 -0.41 -3.34
N VAL A 146 -12.52 0.11 -2.50
CA VAL A 146 -12.24 -0.50 -1.19
C VAL A 146 -13.39 -0.25 -0.22
N ALA A 147 -14.11 0.87 -0.36
CA ALA A 147 -15.19 1.25 0.56
C ALA A 147 -16.40 0.31 0.54
N ASP A 148 -16.68 -0.29 -0.61
CA ASP A 148 -17.83 -1.15 -0.87
C ASP A 148 -17.42 -2.59 -1.24
N PHE A 149 -16.16 -2.97 -1.03
CA PHE A 149 -15.69 -4.32 -1.29
C PHE A 149 -16.40 -5.32 -0.37
N GLY A 150 -17.14 -6.26 -0.96
CA GLY A 150 -17.95 -7.25 -0.26
C GLY A 150 -17.85 -8.64 -0.88
N PHE A 151 -18.62 -9.58 -0.33
CA PHE A 151 -18.67 -10.96 -0.80
C PHE A 151 -19.16 -11.12 -2.24
N ASP A 152 -19.93 -10.16 -2.73
CA ASP A 152 -20.41 -10.07 -4.11
C ASP A 152 -19.29 -9.78 -5.13
N ALA A 153 -18.11 -9.37 -4.66
CA ALA A 153 -16.93 -9.18 -5.51
C ALA A 153 -16.14 -10.46 -5.80
N PHE A 154 -16.50 -11.59 -5.18
CA PHE A 154 -15.83 -12.87 -5.38
C PHE A 154 -16.48 -13.70 -6.49
N ASP A 155 -15.64 -14.34 -7.30
CA ASP A 155 -16.03 -15.45 -8.17
C ASP A 155 -15.64 -16.81 -7.55
N ASP A 156 -16.03 -17.90 -8.21
CA ASP A 156 -15.75 -19.26 -7.71
C ASP A 156 -14.25 -19.52 -7.53
N LYS A 157 -13.38 -18.92 -8.36
CA LYS A 157 -11.93 -19.12 -8.26
C LYS A 157 -11.36 -18.39 -7.05
N ASP A 158 -11.86 -17.20 -6.75
CA ASP A 158 -11.48 -16.48 -5.53
C ASP A 158 -11.81 -17.31 -4.28
N LEU A 159 -13.02 -17.89 -4.25
CA LEU A 159 -13.47 -18.71 -3.12
C LEU A 159 -12.67 -20.01 -2.98
N GLU A 160 -12.28 -20.63 -4.10
CA GLU A 160 -11.38 -21.78 -4.10
C GLU A 160 -10.00 -21.45 -3.52
N VAL A 161 -9.39 -20.33 -3.92
CA VAL A 161 -8.08 -19.88 -3.43
C VAL A 161 -8.12 -19.52 -1.94
N ILE A 162 -9.23 -18.93 -1.47
CA ILE A 162 -9.45 -18.65 -0.05
C ILE A 162 -9.64 -19.93 0.78
N GLY A 163 -10.26 -20.96 0.20
CA GLY A 163 -10.63 -22.20 0.90
C GLY A 163 -9.59 -23.33 0.88
N SER A 164 -8.57 -23.23 0.03
CA SER A 164 -7.43 -24.16 -0.03
C SER A 164 -6.45 -23.94 1.11
#